data_AF-A0A2V8F3U6-F1
#
_entry.id   AF-A0A2V8F3U6-F1
#
_cell.length_a   1.000
_cell.length_b   1.000
_cell.length_c   1.000
_cell.angle_alpha   90.00
_cell.angle_beta   90.00
_cell.angle_gamma   90.00
#
_symmetry.space_group_name_H-M   'P 1'
#
loop_
_entity.id
_entity.type
_entity.pdbx_description
1 polymer ?
#
loop_
_entity_poly.entity_id
_entity_poly.type
_entity_poly.pdbx_seq_one_letter_code
_entity_poly.pdbx_strand_id
1 'polypeptide(L)'
;AVHGTYGLWGVIAVGLFSDGKSNYGGSWNGVPGSVTGLFYGDAGQLVAQLLGVATLLGFVFTLSFAFNLLVDWFAGQRVSARSELEGLDIPEMGAVAYPDFVIKAEG
;
A
#
# COMPACT_ATOMS: atom_id res chain seq x y z
N ALA A 1 5.68 4.54 -4.18
CA ALA A 1 6.97 3.87 -3.85
C ALA A 1 7.02 3.41 -2.40
N VAL A 2 6.76 4.28 -1.42
CA VAL A 2 6.93 3.96 0.01
C VAL A 2 6.17 2.69 0.45
N HIS A 3 4.85 2.62 0.27
CA HIS A 3 4.08 1.47 0.77
C HIS A 3 4.21 0.23 -0.11
N GLY A 4 4.08 0.36 -1.43
CA GLY A 4 4.16 -0.77 -2.35
C GLY A 4 5.54 -1.43 -2.36
N THR A 5 6.57 -0.68 -2.71
CA THR A 5 7.92 -1.23 -2.87
C THR A 5 8.54 -1.63 -1.54
N TYR A 6 8.51 -0.76 -0.52
CA TYR A 6 9.10 -1.12 0.78
C TYR A 6 8.23 -2.12 1.56
N GLY A 7 6.92 -2.15 1.35
CA GLY A 7 6.06 -3.21 1.89
C GLY A 7 6.42 -4.58 1.34
N LEU A 8 6.57 -4.70 0.01
CA LEU A 8 7.02 -5.94 -0.62
C LEU A 8 8.41 -6.37 -0.15
N TRP A 9 9.34 -5.41 -0.06
CA TRP A 9 10.65 -5.69 0.53
C TRP A 9 10.56 -6.17 1.97
N GLY A 10 9.74 -5.54 2.81
CA GLY A 10 9.54 -5.94 4.21
C GLY A 10 9.06 -7.37 4.34
N VAL A 11 8.09 -7.79 3.51
CA VAL A 11 7.57 -9.17 3.48
C VAL A 11 8.68 -10.16 3.08
N ILE A 12 9.46 -9.85 2.05
CA ILE A 12 10.59 -10.69 1.63
C ILE A 12 11.66 -10.75 2.73
N ALA A 13 11.94 -9.62 3.39
CA ALA A 13 12.92 -9.54 4.47
C ALA A 13 12.52 -10.42 5.67
N VAL A 14 11.23 -10.54 5.99
CA VAL A 14 10.75 -11.54 6.98
C VAL A 14 11.11 -12.97 6.54
N GLY A 15 10.90 -13.28 5.25
CA GLY A 15 11.27 -14.57 4.65
C GLY A 15 12.75 -14.92 4.79
N LEU A 16 13.62 -13.91 4.76
CA LEU A 16 15.07 -14.08 4.82
C LEU A 16 15.62 -14.06 6.24
N PHE A 17 15.18 -13.09 7.05
CA PHE A 17 15.88 -12.64 8.26
C PHE A 17 15.16 -12.95 9.58
N SER A 18 14.00 -13.60 9.58
CA SER A 18 13.39 -14.05 10.84
C SER A 18 14.35 -14.97 11.60
N ASP A 19 14.76 -14.59 12.81
CA ASP A 19 15.80 -15.29 13.57
C ASP A 19 15.25 -16.21 14.66
N GLY A 20 13.93 -16.28 14.80
CA GLY A 20 13.24 -17.09 15.79
C GLY A 20 13.42 -16.62 17.24
N LYS A 21 14.00 -15.44 17.50
CA LYS A 21 14.29 -14.94 18.87
C LYS A 21 13.25 -13.95 19.38
N SER A 22 12.06 -13.92 18.77
CA SER A 22 10.98 -13.04 19.23
C SER A 22 10.63 -13.32 20.69
N ASN A 23 10.79 -12.31 21.54
CA ASN A 23 10.51 -12.38 22.99
C ASN A 23 9.01 -12.22 23.33
N TYR A 24 8.11 -12.21 22.33
CA TYR A 24 6.69 -11.91 22.51
C TYR A 24 5.80 -13.14 22.79
N GLY A 25 6.39 -14.31 23.08
CA GLY A 25 5.65 -15.55 23.34
C GLY A 25 5.02 -16.09 22.06
N GLY A 26 5.59 -17.15 21.50
CA GLY A 26 5.11 -17.75 20.26
C GLY A 26 3.67 -18.28 20.35
N SER A 27 3.01 -18.32 19.19
CA SER A 27 1.72 -18.96 18.90
C SER A 27 0.41 -18.17 19.14
N TRP A 28 0.39 -16.86 18.85
CA TRP A 28 -0.90 -16.12 18.70
C TRP A 28 -1.69 -16.59 17.47
N ASN A 29 -1.02 -17.17 16.48
CA ASN A 29 -1.58 -17.66 15.22
C ASN A 29 -1.63 -19.20 15.13
N GLY A 30 -1.41 -19.91 16.25
CA GLY A 30 -1.44 -21.38 16.28
C GLY A 30 -0.24 -22.08 15.64
N VAL A 31 0.81 -21.35 15.24
CA VAL A 31 2.05 -21.94 14.71
C VAL A 31 2.96 -22.36 15.87
N PRO A 32 3.28 -23.66 16.04
CA PRO A 32 4.15 -24.12 17.12
C PRO A 32 5.58 -23.62 16.96
N GLY A 33 6.16 -23.11 18.05
CA GLY A 33 7.57 -22.73 18.10
C GLY A 33 7.88 -21.35 17.52
N SER A 34 9.18 -21.10 17.34
CA SER A 34 9.69 -19.87 16.76
C SER A 34 9.78 -19.96 15.25
N VAL A 35 9.36 -18.89 14.55
CA VAL A 35 9.49 -18.79 13.09
C VAL A 35 10.90 -18.34 12.72
N THR A 36 11.57 -19.10 11.86
CA THR A 36 12.89 -18.74 11.30
C THR A 36 12.76 -18.48 9.81
N GLY A 37 13.66 -17.68 9.26
CA GLY A 37 13.78 -17.38 7.83
C GLY A 37 14.90 -18.18 7.19
N LEU A 38 15.10 -17.98 5.89
CA LEU A 38 16.07 -18.73 5.09
C LEU A 38 17.47 -18.72 5.71
N PHE A 39 17.93 -17.59 6.22
CA PHE A 39 19.29 -17.47 6.78
C PHE A 39 19.44 -18.09 8.18
N TYR A 40 18.34 -18.53 8.79
CA TYR A 40 18.30 -19.12 10.12
C TYR A 40 17.79 -20.58 10.12
N GLY A 41 17.60 -21.18 8.94
CA GLY A 41 17.37 -22.62 8.79
C GLY A 41 16.02 -23.03 8.20
N ASP A 42 15.12 -22.10 7.89
CA ASP A 42 13.82 -22.40 7.30
C ASP A 42 13.60 -21.68 5.97
N ALA A 43 13.85 -22.42 4.87
CA ALA A 43 13.56 -21.95 3.52
C ALA A 43 12.06 -21.88 3.20
N GLY A 44 11.23 -22.62 3.94
CA GLY A 44 9.77 -22.62 3.78
C GLY A 44 9.17 -21.25 4.07
N GLN A 45 9.75 -20.51 5.01
CA GLN A 45 9.31 -19.16 5.33
C GLN A 45 9.54 -18.18 4.17
N LEU A 46 10.66 -18.26 3.44
CA LEU A 46 10.84 -17.43 2.23
C LEU A 46 9.81 -17.77 1.15
N VAL A 47 9.54 -19.06 0.92
CA VAL A 47 8.52 -19.50 -0.03
C VAL A 47 7.14 -18.98 0.34
N ALA A 48 6.77 -19.07 1.62
CA ALA A 48 5.50 -18.53 2.13
C ALA A 48 5.37 -17.02 1.85
N GLN A 49 6.43 -16.25 2.10
CA GLN A 49 6.41 -14.81 1.84
C GLN A 49 6.36 -14.47 0.34
N LEU A 50 7.02 -15.24 -0.52
CA LEU A 50 6.92 -15.08 -1.98
C LEU A 50 5.50 -15.40 -2.50
N LEU A 51 4.83 -16.41 -1.95
CA LEU A 51 3.41 -16.67 -2.24
C LEU A 51 2.52 -15.51 -1.76
N GLY A 52 2.84 -14.92 -0.61
CA GLY A 52 2.21 -13.69 -0.12
C GLY A 52 2.36 -12.53 -1.12
N VAL A 53 3.59 -12.27 -1.60
CA VAL A 53 3.86 -11.27 -2.65
C VAL A 53 3.08 -11.55 -3.93
N ALA A 54 3.09 -12.80 -4.40
CA ALA A 54 2.33 -13.21 -5.58
C ALA A 54 0.83 -12.98 -5.40
N THR A 55 0.30 -13.18 -4.20
CA THR A 55 -1.11 -12.91 -3.87
C THR A 55 -1.41 -11.42 -3.87
N LEU A 56 -0.55 -10.59 -3.28
CA LEU A 56 -0.71 -9.13 -3.28
C LEU A 56 -0.73 -8.56 -4.72
N LEU A 57 0.15 -9.04 -5.59
CA LEU A 57 0.24 -8.54 -6.97
C LEU A 57 -0.82 -9.19 -7.88
N GLY A 58 -0.96 -10.51 -7.81
CA GLY A 58 -1.84 -11.26 -8.70
C GLY A 58 -3.32 -11.10 -8.37
N PHE A 59 -3.66 -11.01 -7.07
CA PHE A 59 -5.04 -10.88 -6.63
C PHE A 59 -5.39 -9.45 -6.25
N VAL A 60 -4.74 -8.88 -5.23
CA VAL A 60 -5.15 -7.58 -4.67
C VAL A 60 -4.99 -6.47 -5.69
N PHE A 61 -3.80 -6.32 -6.28
CA PHE A 61 -3.57 -5.29 -7.29
C PHE A 61 -4.48 -5.48 -8.51
N THR A 62 -4.58 -6.71 -9.05
CA THR A 62 -5.44 -7.00 -10.21
C THR A 62 -6.90 -6.67 -9.94
N LEU A 63 -7.45 -7.11 -8.80
CA LEU A 63 -8.85 -6.88 -8.47
C LEU A 63 -9.12 -5.40 -8.21
N SER A 64 -8.24 -4.71 -7.47
CA SER A 64 -8.37 -3.27 -7.26
C SER A 64 -8.25 -2.50 -8.58
N PHE A 65 -7.35 -2.89 -9.49
CA PHE A 65 -7.21 -2.27 -10.79
C PHE A 65 -8.47 -2.47 -11.64
N ALA A 66 -8.96 -3.71 -11.75
CA ALA A 66 -10.18 -4.02 -12.49
C ALA A 66 -11.40 -3.30 -11.91
N PHE A 67 -11.53 -3.25 -10.58
CA PHE A 67 -12.59 -2.51 -9.92
C PHE A 67 -12.52 -1.01 -10.24
N ASN A 68 -11.35 -0.38 -10.12
CA ASN A 68 -11.19 1.04 -10.44
C ASN A 68 -11.47 1.32 -11.92
N LEU A 69 -11.10 0.40 -12.82
CA LEU A 69 -11.43 0.52 -14.24
C LEU A 69 -12.94 0.48 -14.49
N LEU A 70 -13.67 -0.38 -13.78
CA LEU A 70 -15.13 -0.42 -13.85
C LEU A 70 -15.75 0.87 -13.31
N VAL A 71 -15.28 1.36 -12.16
CA VAL A 71 -15.73 2.65 -11.60
C VAL A 71 -15.48 3.79 -12.59
N ASP A 72 -14.29 3.83 -13.20
CA ASP A 72 -13.97 4.84 -14.21
C ASP A 72 -14.89 4.76 -15.42
N TRP A 73 -15.25 3.56 -15.87
CA TRP A 73 -16.16 3.40 -17.00
C TRP A 73 -17.60 3.84 -16.70
N PHE A 74 -18.10 3.59 -15.49
CA PHE A 74 -19.50 3.89 -15.13
C PHE A 74 -19.71 5.30 -14.57
N ALA A 75 -18.77 5.78 -13.76
CA ALA A 75 -18.91 7.03 -13.01
C ALA A 75 -17.86 8.09 -13.38
N GLY A 76 -16.74 7.69 -13.99
CA GLY A 76 -15.57 8.55 -14.18
C GLY A 76 -14.84 8.76 -12.85
N GLN A 77 -13.60 8.27 -12.74
CA GLN A 77 -12.87 8.34 -11.47
C GLN A 77 -11.97 9.59 -11.37
N ARG A 78 -11.59 10.17 -12.52
CA ARG A 78 -10.75 11.37 -12.61
C ARG A 78 -11.55 12.54 -13.15
N VAL A 79 -11.32 13.73 -12.60
CA VAL A 79 -11.95 14.96 -13.07
C VAL A 79 -11.49 15.34 -14.48
N SER A 80 -12.19 16.30 -15.09
CA SER A 80 -11.78 16.86 -16.37
C SER A 80 -10.37 17.49 -16.30
N ALA A 81 -9.61 17.45 -17.39
CA ALA A 81 -8.29 18.07 -17.45
C ALA A 81 -8.32 19.58 -17.14
N ARG A 82 -9.44 20.26 -17.48
CA ARG A 82 -9.65 21.66 -17.12
C ARG A 82 -9.74 21.84 -15.61
N SER A 83 -10.58 21.05 -14.94
CA SER A 83 -10.71 21.08 -13.47
C SER A 83 -9.41 20.69 -12.75
N GLU A 84 -8.66 19.74 -13.32
CA GLU A 84 -7.35 19.35 -12.78
C GLU A 84 -6.33 20.51 -12.83
N LEU A 85 -6.36 21.32 -13.90
CA LEU A 85 -5.51 22.50 -14.03
C LEU A 85 -5.98 23.69 -13.18
N GLU A 86 -7.29 23.89 -13.04
CA GLU A 86 -7.87 24.96 -12.21
C GLU A 86 -7.74 24.68 -10.69
N GLY A 87 -7.60 23.41 -10.31
CA GLY A 87 -7.63 22.95 -8.91
C GLY A 87 -9.04 22.52 -8.49
N LEU A 88 -9.12 21.55 -7.57
CA LEU A 88 -10.37 20.85 -7.22
C LEU A 88 -11.24 21.62 -6.21
N ASP A 89 -10.69 22.65 -5.57
CA ASP A 89 -11.33 23.41 -4.50
C ASP A 89 -12.72 23.96 -4.88
N ILE A 90 -12.82 24.73 -5.96
CA ILE A 90 -14.11 25.27 -6.41
C ILE A 90 -14.94 24.22 -7.16
N PRO A 91 -14.39 23.48 -8.15
CA PRO A 91 -15.20 22.59 -8.98
C PRO A 91 -15.73 21.34 -8.26
N GLU A 92 -14.99 20.79 -7.28
CA GLU A 92 -15.39 19.58 -6.55
C GLU A 92 -15.75 19.85 -5.09
N MET A 93 -15.03 20.76 -4.41
CA MET A 93 -15.26 21.02 -2.98
C MET A 93 -16.18 22.22 -2.71
N GLY A 94 -16.47 23.04 -3.72
CA GLY A 94 -17.34 24.23 -3.64
C GLY A 94 -16.77 25.40 -2.85
N ALA A 95 -15.52 25.33 -2.38
CA ALA A 95 -14.88 26.37 -1.57
C ALA A 95 -13.34 26.30 -1.69
N VAL A 96 -12.68 27.46 -1.63
CA VAL A 96 -11.21 27.55 -1.63
C VAL A 96 -10.66 26.90 -0.35
N ALA A 97 -9.70 25.99 -0.49
CA ALA A 97 -8.97 25.48 0.66
C ALA A 97 -8.05 26.61 1.17
N TYR A 98 -8.18 26.94 2.45
CA TYR A 98 -7.36 27.96 3.12
C TYR A 98 -7.46 29.38 2.50
N PRO A 99 -8.65 30.01 2.48
CA PRO A 99 -8.87 31.31 1.83
C PRO A 99 -8.09 32.47 2.46
N ASP A 100 -7.53 32.29 3.66
CA ASP A 100 -6.77 33.31 4.38
C ASP A 100 -5.29 33.40 3.94
N PHE A 101 -4.79 32.47 3.12
CA PHE A 101 -3.40 32.48 2.62
C PHE A 101 -3.21 33.21 1.28
N VAL A 102 -4.20 33.99 0.83
CA VAL A 102 -4.03 34.81 -0.37
C VAL A 102 -2.92 35.83 -0.11
N ILE A 103 -1.81 35.72 -0.85
CA ILE A 103 -0.75 36.74 -0.87
C ILE A 103 -1.42 38.03 -1.33
N LYS A 104 -1.70 38.93 -0.38
CA LYS A 104 -2.05 40.31 -0.71
C LYS A 104 -0.79 40.93 -1.31
N ALA A 105 -0.89 41.41 -2.55
CA ALA A 105 0.13 42.32 -3.06
C ALA A 105 0.16 43.51 -2.10
N GLU A 106 1.29 43.72 -1.42
CA GLU A 106 1.51 44.94 -0.67
C GLU A 106 1.46 46.10 -1.67
N GLY A 107 0.54 47.02 -1.42
CA GLY A 107 0.34 48.23 -2.23
C GLY A 107 1.44 49.25 -2.05
#